data_AF-A0A2P2IGB3-F1
#
_entry.id   AF-A0A2P2IGB3-F1
#
_cell.length_a   1.000
_cell.length_b   1.000
_cell.length_c   1.000
_cell.angle_alpha   90.00
_cell.angle_beta   90.00
_cell.angle_gamma   90.00
#
_symmetry.space_group_name_H-M   'P 1'
#
loop_
_entity.id
_entity.type
_entity.pdbx_description
1 polymer ?
#
loop_
_entity_poly.entity_id
_entity_poly.type
_entity_poly.pdbx_seq_one_letter_code
_entity_poly.pdbx_strand_id
1 'polypeptide(L)'
;GAVIGLIMCSIIILSPPDRGSNFSGTRFTLQDIVGDKFRTPDMEAHWISPTEMAYRDEDNGVSVLGINNNYTVTKLISYIIFRRHTVHEFHVSPDSGYVLLRHDGGPGHNHIYLAKYTAIDTMTEHGESISPFP
;
A
#
# COMPACT_ATOMS: atom_id res chain seq x y z
N GLY A 1 34.70 -49.43 30.16
CA GLY A 1 34.79 -49.00 28.75
C GLY A 1 33.53 -49.32 27.98
N ALA A 2 33.29 -50.60 27.66
CA ALA A 2 32.22 -51.04 26.76
C ALA A 2 30.79 -50.67 27.19
N VAL A 3 30.48 -50.76 28.49
CA VAL A 3 29.12 -50.48 29.01
C VAL A 3 28.75 -49.00 28.85
N ILE A 4 29.69 -48.09 29.11
CA ILE A 4 29.46 -46.64 29.00
C ILE A 4 29.28 -46.25 27.52
N GLY A 5 30.02 -46.90 26.61
CA GLY A 5 29.86 -46.67 25.17
C GLY A 5 28.47 -47.07 24.65
N LEU A 6 27.92 -48.20 25.11
CA LEU A 6 26.57 -48.62 24.73
C LEU A 6 25.49 -47.64 25.23
N ILE A 7 25.66 -47.10 26.43
CA ILE A 7 24.72 -46.12 26.99
C ILE A 7 24.77 -44.81 26.16
N MET A 8 25.95 -44.33 25.82
CA MET A 8 26.10 -43.11 25.00
C MET A 8 25.54 -43.28 23.59
N CYS A 9 25.83 -44.41 22.93
CA CYS A 9 25.25 -44.71 21.62
C CYS A 9 23.72 -44.82 21.69
N SER A 10 23.17 -45.44 22.75
CA SER A 10 21.74 -45.55 22.98
C SER A 10 21.08 -44.17 23.10
N ILE A 11 21.67 -43.26 23.88
CA ILE A 11 21.16 -41.88 24.04
C ILE A 11 21.15 -41.12 22.71
N ILE A 12 22.22 -41.24 21.90
CA ILE A 12 22.32 -40.55 20.60
C ILE A 12 21.31 -41.10 19.58
N ILE A 13 21.02 -42.40 19.64
CA ILE A 13 20.04 -43.04 18.76
C ILE A 13 18.60 -42.75 19.22
N LEU A 14 18.34 -42.76 20.53
CA LEU A 14 17.02 -42.55 21.13
C LEU A 14 16.63 -41.08 21.28
N SER A 15 17.60 -40.17 21.34
CA SER A 15 17.37 -38.74 21.17
C SER A 15 17.72 -38.40 19.72
N PRO A 16 16.79 -38.59 18.76
CA PRO A 16 16.96 -37.97 17.46
C PRO A 16 17.28 -36.49 17.73
N PRO A 17 18.33 -35.92 17.12
CA PRO A 17 18.66 -34.52 17.31
C PRO A 17 17.37 -33.77 17.09
N ASP A 18 16.97 -32.97 18.08
CA ASP A 18 15.68 -32.28 18.11
C ASP A 18 15.56 -31.49 16.81
N ARG A 19 14.96 -32.14 15.80
CA ARG A 19 14.72 -31.58 14.49
C ARG A 19 13.51 -30.72 14.75
N GLY A 20 13.78 -29.56 15.35
CA GLY A 20 12.76 -28.64 15.80
C GLY A 20 11.72 -28.50 14.72
N SER A 21 10.44 -28.63 15.13
CA SER A 21 9.23 -28.50 14.34
C SER A 21 9.42 -28.90 12.87
N ASN A 22 8.98 -30.11 12.53
CA ASN A 22 8.81 -30.59 11.16
C ASN A 22 7.90 -29.66 10.35
N PHE A 23 8.43 -28.50 9.93
CA PHE A 23 7.76 -27.56 9.06
C PHE A 23 8.18 -27.90 7.64
N SER A 24 7.34 -28.66 6.96
CA SER A 24 7.47 -29.02 5.54
C SER A 24 7.05 -27.84 4.64
N GLY A 25 7.65 -26.67 4.87
CA GLY A 25 7.36 -25.44 4.12
C GLY A 25 8.56 -24.51 4.11
N THR A 26 8.62 -23.60 3.13
CA THR A 26 9.66 -22.58 3.05
C THR A 26 9.58 -21.69 4.29
N ARG A 27 10.70 -21.56 5.02
CA ARG A 27 10.78 -20.66 6.18
C ARG A 27 10.79 -19.22 5.69
N PHE A 28 10.06 -18.36 6.40
CA PHE A 28 10.06 -16.93 6.14
C PHE A 28 11.46 -16.36 6.40
N THR A 29 12.05 -15.71 5.39
CA THR A 29 13.40 -15.14 5.49
C THR A 29 13.35 -13.64 5.73
N LEU A 30 14.43 -13.05 6.26
CA LEU A 30 14.52 -11.59 6.35
C LEU A 30 14.42 -10.92 4.97
N GLN A 31 14.87 -11.60 3.92
CA GLN A 31 14.75 -11.13 2.54
C GLN A 31 13.30 -11.10 2.08
N ASP A 32 12.42 -11.93 2.64
CA ASP A 32 11.00 -11.90 2.36
C ASP A 32 10.29 -10.75 3.09
N ILE A 33 10.79 -10.31 4.25
CA ILE A 33 10.28 -9.13 4.98
C ILE A 33 10.72 -7.83 4.30
N VAL A 34 12.01 -7.74 3.98
CA VAL A 34 12.60 -6.56 3.35
C VAL A 34 12.18 -6.48 1.88
N GLY A 35 11.91 -7.63 1.27
CA GLY A 35 11.42 -7.72 -0.09
C GLY A 35 9.98 -7.24 -0.22
N ASP A 36 9.66 -6.70 -1.38
CA ASP A 36 8.31 -6.25 -1.74
C ASP A 36 7.31 -7.41 -1.90
N LYS A 37 7.77 -8.67 -1.79
CA LYS A 37 6.97 -9.89 -2.05
C LYS A 37 5.73 -10.01 -1.18
N PHE A 38 5.78 -9.51 0.05
CA PHE A 38 4.68 -9.61 1.02
C PHE A 38 4.06 -8.25 1.35
N ARG A 39 4.41 -7.18 0.62
CA ARG A 39 3.72 -5.91 0.79
C ARG A 39 2.33 -6.02 0.19
N THR A 40 1.33 -5.74 1.03
CA THR A 40 -0.04 -5.58 0.57
C THR A 40 -0.06 -4.39 -0.38
N PRO A 41 -0.72 -4.49 -1.56
CA PRO A 41 -0.93 -3.33 -2.40
C PRO A 41 -1.67 -2.27 -1.57
N ASP A 42 -1.15 -1.04 -1.56
CA ASP A 42 -1.81 0.09 -0.90
C ASP A 42 -3.08 0.40 -1.69
N MET A 43 -4.19 -0.18 -1.24
CA MET A 43 -5.52 0.11 -1.76
C MET A 43 -6.03 1.39 -1.10
N GLU A 44 -5.68 2.52 -1.70
CA GLU A 44 -6.17 3.83 -1.29
C GLU A 44 -7.62 4.00 -1.78
N ALA A 45 -8.56 3.69 -0.88
CA ALA A 45 -9.99 3.77 -1.11
C ALA A 45 -10.64 4.59 0.01
N HIS A 46 -11.47 5.57 -0.35
CA HIS A 46 -12.21 6.38 0.62
C HIS A 46 -13.62 6.70 0.13
N TRP A 47 -14.55 6.78 1.08
CA TRP A 47 -15.92 7.21 0.82
C TRP A 47 -15.96 8.72 0.66
N ILE A 48 -16.50 9.19 -0.46
CA ILE A 48 -16.75 10.62 -0.71
C ILE A 48 -18.15 10.97 -0.23
N SER A 49 -19.10 10.11 -0.58
CA SER A 49 -20.52 10.23 -0.25
C SER A 49 -21.05 8.86 0.20
N PRO A 50 -22.23 8.76 0.83
CA PRO A 50 -22.83 7.48 1.20
C PRO A 50 -23.07 6.53 0.02
N THR A 51 -23.01 7.07 -1.19
CA THR A 51 -23.36 6.42 -2.45
C THR A 51 -22.21 6.40 -3.44
N GLU A 52 -21.07 7.02 -3.10
CA GLU A 52 -19.93 7.21 -4.00
C GLU A 52 -18.62 6.97 -3.25
N MET A 53 -17.76 6.16 -3.85
CA MET A 53 -16.47 5.80 -3.29
C MET A 53 -15.36 6.11 -4.29
N ALA A 54 -14.36 6.88 -3.85
CA ALA A 54 -13.12 7.06 -4.60
C ALA A 54 -12.18 5.89 -4.33
N TYR A 55 -11.54 5.39 -5.37
CA TYR A 55 -10.51 4.38 -5.25
C TYR A 55 -9.41 4.56 -6.29
N ARG A 56 -8.25 4.01 -5.97
CA ARG A 56 -7.13 3.89 -6.90
C ARG A 56 -7.37 2.73 -7.86
N ASP A 57 -7.37 3.03 -9.14
CA ASP A 57 -7.60 2.07 -10.22
C ASP A 57 -6.38 1.16 -10.47
N GLU A 58 -6.56 0.06 -11.19
CA GLU A 58 -5.46 -0.87 -11.54
C GLU A 58 -4.35 -0.18 -12.34
N ASP A 59 -4.71 0.81 -13.16
CA ASP A 59 -3.78 1.66 -13.89
C ASP A 59 -3.06 2.69 -13.00
N ASN A 60 -3.23 2.65 -11.67
CA ASN A 60 -2.73 3.65 -10.73
C ASN A 60 -3.29 5.07 -10.98
N GLY A 61 -4.52 5.14 -11.53
CA GLY A 61 -5.33 6.36 -11.65
C GLY A 61 -6.33 6.50 -10.51
N VAL A 62 -7.19 7.52 -10.56
CA VAL A 62 -8.29 7.71 -9.59
C VAL A 62 -9.63 7.63 -10.29
N SER A 63 -10.48 6.76 -9.77
CA SER A 63 -11.83 6.52 -10.25
C SER A 63 -12.82 6.59 -9.10
N VAL A 64 -14.04 7.04 -9.38
CA VAL A 64 -15.16 7.02 -8.44
C VAL A 64 -16.16 5.97 -8.86
N LEU A 65 -16.56 5.16 -7.89
CA LEU A 65 -17.59 4.14 -8.00
C LEU A 65 -18.89 4.69 -7.41
N GLY A 66 -19.90 4.90 -8.25
CA GLY A 66 -21.26 5.24 -7.84
C GLY A 66 -22.09 3.99 -7.61
N ILE A 67 -22.42 3.69 -6.35
CA ILE A 67 -23.17 2.48 -5.96
C ILE A 67 -24.64 2.60 -6.39
N ASN A 68 -25.24 3.78 -6.20
CA ASN A 68 -26.65 4.00 -6.53
C ASN A 68 -26.93 4.03 -8.03
N ASN A 69 -25.93 4.39 -8.84
CA ASN A 69 -26.07 4.51 -10.29
C ASN A 69 -25.59 3.24 -11.01
N ASN A 70 -26.05 2.07 -10.59
CA ASN A 70 -25.70 0.78 -11.20
C ASN A 70 -24.18 0.54 -11.29
N TYR A 71 -23.44 0.82 -10.22
CA TYR A 71 -21.98 0.66 -10.17
C TYR A 71 -21.25 1.38 -11.30
N THR A 72 -21.71 2.58 -11.67
CA THR A 72 -21.03 3.40 -12.67
C THR A 72 -19.64 3.78 -12.14
N VAL A 73 -18.61 3.50 -12.93
CA VAL A 73 -17.24 3.91 -12.67
C VAL A 73 -16.94 5.14 -13.51
N THR A 74 -16.59 6.25 -12.86
CA THR A 74 -16.17 7.49 -13.52
C THR A 74 -14.70 7.72 -13.23
N LYS A 75 -13.88 7.73 -14.29
CA LYS A 75 -12.46 8.04 -14.19
C LYS A 75 -12.28 9.55 -14.04
N LEU A 76 -11.67 9.99 -12.95
CA LEU A 76 -11.42 11.43 -12.71
C LEU A 76 -10.04 11.85 -13.16
N ILE A 77 -9.02 11.03 -12.84
CA ILE A 77 -7.63 11.37 -13.13
C ILE A 77 -6.89 10.18 -13.70
N SER A 78 -6.16 10.43 -14.78
CA SER A 78 -5.27 9.47 -15.43
C SER A 78 -3.93 9.30 -14.68
N TYR A 79 -3.34 8.11 -14.78
CA TYR A 79 -2.04 7.78 -14.17
C TYR A 79 -0.91 8.76 -14.54
N ILE A 80 -1.01 9.41 -15.70
CA ILE A 80 -0.02 10.36 -16.22
C ILE A 80 0.16 11.52 -15.25
N ILE A 81 -0.94 12.01 -14.67
CA ILE A 81 -0.96 13.14 -13.75
C ILE A 81 -0.32 12.76 -12.40
N PHE A 82 -0.65 11.56 -11.91
CA PHE A 82 -0.02 10.95 -10.73
C PHE A 82 1.49 10.84 -10.88
N ARG A 83 1.95 10.34 -12.03
CA ARG A 83 3.38 10.19 -12.32
C ARG A 83 4.08 11.53 -12.49
N ARG A 84 3.44 12.51 -13.10
CA ARG A 84 3.99 13.88 -13.27
C ARG A 84 4.20 14.57 -11.94
N HIS A 85 3.27 14.42 -11.01
CA HIS A 85 3.32 15.11 -9.72
C HIS A 85 3.94 14.24 -8.62
N THR A 86 4.32 12.97 -8.84
CA THR A 86 4.82 12.09 -7.76
C THR A 86 3.89 12.12 -6.54
N VAL A 87 2.60 11.96 -6.81
CA VAL A 87 1.54 12.07 -5.80
C VAL A 87 1.67 10.96 -4.78
N HIS A 88 1.62 11.32 -3.51
CA HIS A 88 1.62 10.36 -2.40
C HIS A 88 0.21 10.03 -1.91
N GLU A 89 -0.70 11.00 -1.97
CA GLU A 89 -2.04 10.89 -1.42
C GLU A 89 -2.99 11.77 -2.23
N PHE A 90 -4.25 11.35 -2.35
CA PHE A 90 -5.28 12.08 -3.08
C PHE A 90 -6.56 12.19 -2.26
N HIS A 91 -7.27 13.30 -2.43
CA HIS A 91 -8.61 13.51 -1.88
C HIS A 91 -9.53 14.02 -2.97
N VAL A 92 -10.71 13.43 -3.09
CA VAL A 92 -11.73 13.88 -4.03
C VAL A 92 -12.74 14.76 -3.31
N SER A 93 -13.16 15.84 -3.96
CA SER A 93 -14.18 16.73 -3.42
C SER A 93 -15.55 16.05 -3.35
N PRO A 94 -16.45 16.44 -2.43
CA PRO A 94 -17.78 15.82 -2.29
C PRO A 94 -18.64 15.87 -3.57
N ASP A 95 -18.39 16.88 -4.40
CA ASP A 95 -19.05 17.11 -5.69
C ASP A 95 -18.37 16.38 -6.86
N SER A 96 -17.26 15.66 -6.64
CA SER A 96 -16.46 14.99 -7.67
C SER A 96 -15.94 15.90 -8.80
N GLY A 97 -16.01 17.23 -8.63
CA GLY A 97 -15.51 18.23 -9.57
C GLY A 97 -14.02 18.50 -9.43
N TYR A 98 -13.47 18.28 -8.24
CA TYR A 98 -12.07 18.58 -7.94
C TYR A 98 -11.38 17.42 -7.23
N VAL A 99 -10.11 17.22 -7.55
CA VAL A 99 -9.24 16.29 -6.85
C VAL A 99 -8.04 17.05 -6.33
N LEU A 100 -7.86 16.98 -5.02
CA LEU A 100 -6.68 17.49 -4.34
C LEU A 100 -5.59 16.43 -4.39
N LEU A 101 -4.48 16.77 -5.02
CA LEU A 101 -3.29 15.94 -5.06
C LEU A 101 -2.26 16.50 -4.08
N ARG A 102 -1.74 15.60 -3.25
CA ARG A 102 -0.66 15.88 -2.34
C ARG A 102 0.64 15.29 -2.89
N HIS A 103 1.63 16.15 -3.10
CA HIS A 103 2.90 15.77 -3.70
C HIS A 103 4.09 16.48 -3.06
N ASP A 104 5.30 16.03 -3.45
CA ASP A 104 6.57 16.68 -3.13
C ASP A 104 6.70 17.01 -1.64
N GLY A 105 6.62 15.95 -0.83
CA GLY A 105 6.70 16.02 0.62
C GLY A 105 8.03 15.55 1.17
N GLY A 106 8.67 16.37 2.00
CA GLY A 106 9.88 15.98 2.72
C GLY A 106 9.59 14.96 3.81
N PRO A 107 10.60 14.21 4.30
CA PRO A 107 10.41 13.27 5.39
C PRO A 107 9.89 14.00 6.63
N GLY A 108 8.61 13.74 6.92
CA GLY A 108 7.91 14.25 8.07
C GLY A 108 8.25 13.47 9.35
N HIS A 109 7.88 14.03 10.50
CA HIS A 109 7.84 13.28 11.75
C HIS A 109 6.46 12.69 11.90
N ASN A 110 6.34 11.38 12.19
CA ASN A 110 5.11 10.60 12.41
C ASN A 110 3.79 11.42 12.33
N HIS A 111 3.04 11.27 11.23
CA HIS A 111 1.78 11.96 10.91
C HIS A 111 1.85 13.45 10.54
N ILE A 112 3.02 14.08 10.64
CA ILE A 112 3.24 15.49 10.29
C ILE A 112 4.22 15.56 9.13
N TYR A 113 3.79 16.15 8.03
CA TYR A 113 4.60 16.20 6.82
C TYR A 113 4.31 17.46 6.02
N LEU A 114 5.39 18.16 5.64
CA LEU A 114 5.31 19.26 4.68
C LEU A 114 5.09 18.65 3.31
N ALA A 115 4.09 19.14 2.58
CA ALA A 115 3.78 18.71 1.23
C ALA A 115 3.24 19.89 0.42
N LYS A 116 3.40 19.80 -0.89
CA LYS A 116 2.74 20.69 -1.84
C LYS A 116 1.39 20.11 -2.21
N TYR A 117 0.45 21.01 -2.46
CA TYR A 117 -0.92 20.66 -2.82
C TYR A 117 -1.25 21.27 -4.17
N THR A 118 -1.85 20.46 -5.04
CA THR A 118 -2.36 20.87 -6.35
C THR A 118 -3.80 20.43 -6.46
N ALA A 119 -4.71 21.36 -6.69
CA ALA A 119 -6.09 21.06 -7.03
C ALA A 119 -6.17 20.81 -8.53
N ILE A 120 -6.80 19.71 -8.92
CA ILE A 120 -7.05 19.40 -10.33
C ILE A 120 -8.54 19.36 -10.55
N ASP A 121 -8.98 20.08 -11.58
CA ASP A 121 -10.35 19.99 -12.10
C ASP A 121 -10.50 18.70 -12.92
N THR A 122 -11.55 17.95 -12.61
CA THR A 122 -11.82 16.63 -13.20
C THR A 122 -12.33 16.71 -14.63
N MET A 123 -12.89 17.85 -15.04
CA MET A 123 -13.38 18.04 -16.41
C MET A 123 -12.28 18.48 -17.37
N THR A 124 -11.36 19.32 -16.89
CA THR A 124 -10.32 19.94 -17.73
C THR A 124 -8.94 19.30 -17.56
N GLU A 125 -8.79 18.40 -16.58
CA GLU A 125 -7.50 17.86 -16.11
C GLU A 125 -6.46 18.99 -15.83
N HIS A 126 -6.93 20.21 -15.59
CA HIS A 126 -6.07 21.36 -15.33
C HIS A 126 -5.76 21.45 -13.84
N GLY A 127 -4.47 21.54 -13.52
CA GLY A 127 -3.99 21.60 -12.15
C GLY A 127 -3.57 23.00 -11.74
N GLU A 128 -4.17 23.53 -10.69
CA GLU A 128 -3.75 24.77 -10.04
C GLU A 128 -2.98 24.45 -8.75
N SER A 129 -1.78 25.02 -8.62
CA SER A 129 -0.96 24.85 -7.42
C SER A 129 -1.47 25.74 -6.30
N ILE A 130 -1.79 25.13 -5.16
CA ILE A 130 -2.34 25.83 -3.98
C ILE A 130 -1.25 26.09 -2.93
N SER A 131 0.02 25.87 -3.29
CA SER A 131 1.15 26.10 -2.40
C SER A 131 1.12 27.54 -1.86
N PRO A 132 1.09 27.76 -0.53
CA PRO A 132 1.26 29.09 0.00
C PRO A 132 2.62 29.61 -0.47
N PHE A 133 2.60 30.75 -1.17
CA PHE A 133 3.83 31.47 -1.46
C PHE A 133 4.48 31.86 -0.12
N PRO A 134 5.82 31.73 0.02
CA PRO A 134 6.53 32.16 1.22
C PRO A 134 6.39 33.67 1.46
#